data_AF-A0A9E4BQR1-F1
#
_entry.id   AF-A0A9E4BQR1-F1
#
_cell.length_a   1.000
_cell.length_b   1.000
_cell.length_c   1.000
_cell.angle_alpha   90.00
_cell.angle_beta   90.00
_cell.angle_gamma   90.00
#
_symmetry.space_group_name_H-M   'P 1'
#
loop_
_entity.id
_entity.type
_entity.pdbx_description
1 polymer ?
#
loop_
_entity_poly.entity_id
_entity_poly.type
_entity_poly.pdbx_seq_one_letter_code
_entity_poly.pdbx_strand_id
1 'polypeptide(L)'
;MSVRIIEALPHCLTDRQREATLLYFCHGKTQREIAEIMGISRRVVSQHLFGITRGGRQVGGAMRKLRKYCEAESLGPGDRDSPPT
;
A
#
# COMPACT_ATOMS: atom_id res chain seq x y z
N MET A 1 10.61 6.00 5.26
CA MET A 1 10.12 4.72 4.71
C MET A 1 11.34 3.88 4.35
N SER A 2 11.42 2.61 4.74
CA SER A 2 12.62 1.76 4.52
C SER A 2 12.86 1.53 3.02
N VAL A 3 14.13 1.48 2.58
CA VAL A 3 14.52 1.28 1.16
C VAL A 3 13.88 0.02 0.57
N ARG A 4 13.83 -1.07 1.35
CA ARG A 4 13.19 -2.34 0.95
C ARG A 4 11.69 -2.22 0.65
N ILE A 5 10.99 -1.32 1.34
CA ILE A 5 9.54 -1.10 1.11
C ILE A 5 9.32 -0.42 -0.24
N ILE A 6 10.22 0.48 -0.65
CA ILE A 6 10.11 1.19 -1.92
C ILE A 6 10.32 0.22 -3.10
N GLU A 7 11.28 -0.70 -2.97
CA GLU A 7 11.54 -1.75 -3.96
C GLU A 7 10.38 -2.74 -4.10
N ALA A 8 9.60 -2.96 -3.04
CA ALA A 8 8.43 -3.83 -3.06
C ALA A 8 7.18 -3.22 -3.73
N LEU A 9 7.14 -1.89 -3.88
CA LEU A 9 5.97 -1.17 -4.42
C LEU A 9 5.50 -1.70 -5.79
N PRO A 10 6.37 -1.93 -6.79
CA PRO A 10 5.95 -2.41 -8.11
C PRO A 10 5.32 -3.79 -8.07
N HIS A 11 5.68 -4.62 -7.07
CA HIS A 11 5.21 -6.01 -6.99
C HIS A 11 3.87 -6.15 -6.28
N CYS A 12 3.54 -5.26 -5.34
CA CYS A 12 2.33 -5.39 -4.52
C CYS A 12 1.24 -4.33 -4.84
N LEU A 13 1.60 -3.20 -5.44
CA LEU A 13 0.69 -2.10 -5.75
C LEU A 13 0.38 -2.03 -7.24
N THR A 14 -0.84 -1.62 -7.59
CA THR A 14 -1.15 -1.19 -8.97
C THR A 14 -0.44 0.14 -9.27
N ASP A 15 -0.23 0.48 -10.54
CA ASP A 15 0.43 1.74 -10.92
C ASP A 15 -0.15 2.99 -10.25
N ARG A 16 -1.48 3.13 -10.24
CA ARG A 16 -2.15 4.27 -9.59
C ARG A 16 -1.97 4.30 -8.07
N GLN A 17 -1.91 3.13 -7.43
CA GLN A 17 -1.63 3.02 -5.99
C GLN A 17 -0.19 3.39 -5.70
N ARG A 18 0.76 2.92 -6.51
CA ARG A 18 2.19 3.24 -6.39
C ARG A 18 2.43 4.73 -6.54
N GLU A 19 1.90 5.33 -7.60
CA GLU A 19 2.01 6.76 -7.89
C GLU A 19 1.50 7.61 -6.72
N ALA A 20 0.26 7.36 -6.26
CA ALA A 20 -0.32 8.06 -5.12
C ALA A 20 0.52 7.88 -3.84
N THR A 21 1.05 6.67 -3.61
CA THR A 21 1.86 6.35 -2.42
C THR A 21 3.19 7.10 -2.44
N LEU A 22 3.88 7.15 -3.57
CA LEU A 22 5.13 7.89 -3.72
C LEU A 22 4.92 9.39 -3.52
N LEU A 23 3.89 9.97 -4.15
CA LEU A 23 3.56 11.38 -3.97
C LEU A 23 3.24 11.72 -2.50
N TYR A 24 2.50 10.86 -1.81
CA TYR A 24 2.12 11.08 -0.42
C TYR A 24 3.30 10.93 0.55
N PHE A 25 4.03 9.81 0.50
CA PHE A 25 5.04 9.48 1.52
C PHE A 25 6.45 9.95 1.18
N CYS A 26 6.82 9.99 -0.10
CA CYS A 26 8.16 10.39 -0.53
C CYS A 26 8.23 11.88 -0.86
N HIS A 27 7.17 12.43 -1.45
CA HIS A 27 7.13 13.85 -1.85
C HIS A 27 6.30 14.74 -0.92
N GLY A 28 5.72 14.18 0.14
CA GLY A 28 4.98 14.94 1.16
C GLY A 28 3.73 15.66 0.65
N LYS A 29 3.17 15.22 -0.48
CA LYS A 29 2.00 15.86 -1.09
C LYS A 29 0.73 15.55 -0.32
N THR A 30 -0.14 16.55 -0.20
CA THR A 30 -1.49 16.37 0.32
C THR A 30 -2.37 15.63 -0.68
N GLN A 31 -3.45 14.98 -0.21
CA GLN A 31 -4.39 14.29 -1.12
C GLN A 31 -5.06 15.23 -2.14
N ARG A 32 -5.12 16.54 -1.85
CA ARG A 32 -5.62 17.55 -2.80
C ARG A 32 -4.61 17.78 -3.93
N GLU A 33 -3.35 18.02 -3.59
CA GLU A 33 -2.30 18.19 -4.61
C GLU A 33 -2.10 16.91 -5.43
N ILE A 34 -2.20 15.74 -4.81
CA ILE A 34 -2.13 14.46 -5.54
C ILE A 34 -3.30 14.32 -6.52
N ALA A 35 -4.49 14.73 -6.12
CA ALA A 35 -5.67 14.74 -6.99
C ALA A 35 -5.46 15.63 -8.22
N GLU A 36 -4.90 16.83 -8.01
CA GLU A 36 -4.52 17.77 -9.07
C GLU A 36 -3.45 17.16 -10.00
N ILE A 37 -2.38 16.56 -9.44
CA ILE A 37 -1.29 15.94 -10.21
C ILE A 37 -1.77 14.74 -11.04
N MET A 38 -2.58 13.86 -10.44
CA MET A 38 -3.01 12.60 -11.07
C MET A 38 -4.26 12.76 -11.97
N GLY A 39 -4.87 13.95 -12.01
CA GLY A 39 -6.08 14.23 -12.77
C GLY A 39 -7.32 13.46 -12.30
N ILE A 40 -7.43 13.19 -10.99
CA ILE A 40 -8.52 12.40 -10.39
C ILE A 40 -9.08 13.09 -9.14
N SER A 41 -10.25 12.67 -8.66
CA SER A 41 -10.81 13.27 -7.46
C SER A 41 -10.02 12.91 -6.18
N ARG A 42 -10.03 13.81 -5.18
CA ARG A 42 -9.47 13.55 -3.84
C ARG A 42 -10.05 12.28 -3.21
N ARG A 43 -11.33 11.98 -3.47
CA ARG A 43 -11.96 10.73 -3.01
C ARG A 43 -11.25 9.53 -3.61
N VAL A 44 -10.98 9.50 -4.92
CA VAL A 44 -10.29 8.39 -5.58
C VAL A 44 -8.84 8.26 -5.08
N VAL A 45 -8.14 9.38 -4.84
CA VAL A 45 -6.82 9.36 -4.17
C VAL A 45 -6.89 8.68 -2.81
N SER A 46 -7.86 9.07 -1.97
CA SER A 46 -8.08 8.43 -0.67
C SER A 46 -8.33 6.92 -0.80
N GLN A 47 -9.10 6.48 -1.80
CA GLN A 47 -9.34 5.06 -2.06
C GLN A 47 -8.08 4.32 -2.52
N HIS A 48 -7.23 4.95 -3.34
CA HIS A 48 -5.96 4.36 -3.73
C HIS A 48 -5.03 4.17 -2.52
N LEU A 49 -4.96 5.15 -1.62
CA LEU A 49 -4.11 5.10 -0.43
C LEU A 49 -4.67 4.15 0.65
N PHE A 50 -5.93 4.35 1.04
CA PHE A 50 -6.53 3.75 2.23
C PHE A 50 -7.61 2.70 1.93
N GLY A 51 -8.01 2.54 0.67
CA GLY A 51 -9.08 1.63 0.29
C GLY A 51 -10.46 2.18 0.60
N ILE A 52 -11.45 1.30 0.62
CA ILE A 52 -12.86 1.61 0.92
C ILE A 52 -13.44 0.61 1.90
N THR A 53 -14.47 1.01 2.63
CA THR A 53 -15.26 0.08 3.44
C THR A 53 -16.42 -0.47 2.60
N ARG A 54 -16.55 -1.79 2.52
CA ARG A 54 -17.68 -2.49 1.90
C ARG A 54 -18.20 -3.55 2.86
N GLY A 55 -19.48 -3.48 3.23
CA GLY A 55 -20.10 -4.43 4.16
C GLY A 55 -19.35 -4.54 5.50
N GLY A 56 -18.86 -3.41 6.03
CA GLY A 56 -18.08 -3.37 7.27
C GLY A 56 -16.61 -3.81 7.15
N ARG A 57 -16.14 -4.25 5.98
CA ARG A 57 -14.75 -4.69 5.76
C ARG A 57 -13.97 -3.67 4.94
N GLN A 58 -12.73 -3.40 5.32
CA GLN A 58 -11.82 -2.54 4.54
C GLN A 58 -11.26 -3.32 3.35
N VAL A 59 -11.49 -2.83 2.13
CA VAL A 59 -11.13 -3.46 0.86
C VAL A 59 -10.17 -2.56 0.08
N GLY A 60 -9.09 -3.16 -0.44
CA GLY A 60 -8.09 -2.45 -1.25
C GLY A 60 -7.20 -1.51 -0.45
N GLY A 61 -6.65 -0.50 -1.13
CA GLY A 61 -5.72 0.48 -0.56
C GLY A 61 -4.26 0.04 -0.56
N ALA A 62 -3.37 0.98 -0.86
CA ALA A 62 -1.93 0.78 -0.83
C ALA A 62 -1.45 0.40 0.58
N MET A 63 -1.95 1.10 1.61
CA MET A 63 -1.53 0.88 3.00
C MET A 63 -1.82 -0.53 3.50
N ARG A 64 -2.97 -1.10 3.14
CA ARG A 64 -3.32 -2.46 3.52
C ARG A 64 -2.39 -3.49 2.86
N LYS A 65 -2.06 -3.28 1.59
CA LYS A 65 -1.15 -4.15 0.82
C LYS A 65 0.28 -4.07 1.35
N LEU A 66 0.76 -2.86 1.62
CA LEU A 66 2.08 -2.62 2.21
C LEU A 66 2.20 -3.25 3.60
N ARG A 67 1.19 -3.13 4.45
CA ARG A 67 1.16 -3.78 5.76
C ARG A 67 1.33 -5.30 5.63
N LYS A 68 0.55 -5.94 4.77
CA LYS A 68 0.64 -7.38 4.51
C LYS A 68 2.02 -7.80 4.01
N TYR A 69 2.63 -7.00 3.15
CA TYR A 69 3.98 -7.27 2.65
C TYR A 69 5.00 -7.20 3.80
N CYS A 70 4.94 -6.15 4.63
CA CYS A 70 5.83 -6.04 5.78
C CYS A 70 5.63 -7.17 6.80
N GLU A 71 4.39 -7.62 7.02
CA GLU A 71 4.07 -8.77 7.88
C GLU A 71 4.70 -10.05 7.32
N ALA A 72 4.57 -10.28 6.01
CA ALA A 72 5.16 -11.44 5.33
C ALA A 72 6.69 -11.40 5.26
N GLU A 73 7.32 -10.22 5.24
CA GLU A 73 8.78 -10.09 5.31
C GLU A 73 9.31 -10.23 6.73
N SER A 74 8.57 -9.74 7.73
CA SER A 74 8.91 -9.89 9.16
C SER A 74 8.77 -11.35 9.60
N LEU A 75 7.84 -12.07 8.98
CA LEU A 75 7.72 -13.53 9.02
C LEU A 75 8.55 -14.11 7.86
N GLY A 76 9.88 -14.06 7.94
CA GLY A 76 10.72 -14.79 6.99
C GLY A 76 10.28 -16.27 6.85
N PRO A 77 10.75 -17.03 5.84
CA PRO A 77 10.46 -18.46 5.70
C PRO A 77 11.15 -19.27 6.82
N GLY A 78 10.71 -19.09 8.06
CA GLY A 78 10.99 -19.92 9.21
C GLY A 78 9.71 -20.66 9.55
N ASP A 79 9.82 -21.98 9.72
CA ASP A 79 8.78 -22.85 10.28
C ASP A 79 7.58 -23.21 9.38
N ARG A 80 7.83 -23.73 8.17
CA ARG A 80 6.85 -24.60 7.49
C ARG A 80 7.23 -26.09 7.41
N ASP A 81 8.40 -26.49 7.92
CA ASP A 81 8.92 -27.86 7.81
C ASP A 81 9.23 -28.59 9.14
N SER A 82 8.78 -28.08 10.30
CA SER A 82 8.90 -28.84 11.55
C SER A 82 7.67 -29.74 11.72
N PRO A 83 7.82 -31.09 11.67
CA PRO A 83 6.69 -31.99 11.93
C PRO A 83 6.25 -31.87 13.39
N PRO A 84 4.94 -32.06 13.69
CA PRO A 84 4.46 -32.03 15.06
C PRO A 84 5.09 -33.17 15.84
N THR A 85 5.79 -32.84 16.93
CA THR A 85 6.21 -33.77 17.99
C THR A 85 5.02 -34.24 18.81
#